data_AF-M3EAT8-F1
#
_entry.id   AF-M3EAT8-F1
#
_cell.length_a   1.000
_cell.length_b   1.000
_cell.length_c   1.000
_cell.angle_alpha   90.00
_cell.angle_beta   90.00
_cell.angle_gamma   90.00
#
_symmetry.space_group_name_H-M   'P 1'
#
loop_
_entity.id
_entity.type
_entity.pdbx_description
1 polymer ?
#
loop_
_entity_poly.entity_id
_entity_poly.type
_entity_poly.pdbx_seq_one_letter_code
_entity_poly.pdbx_strand_id
1 'polypeptide(L)' 'MTDRLCLPDVDERAVRGLKFGEALPPRLAETTLSARLADTESATAVLAESVRFVRS' A
#
# COMPACT_ATOMS: atom_id res chain seq x y z
N MET A 1 -4.84 -2.55 20.69
CA MET A 1 -3.80 -3.20 19.88
C MET A 1 -4.00 -2.68 18.48
N THR A 2 -3.20 -1.72 18.03
CA THR A 2 -3.36 -1.13 16.70
C THR A 2 -3.10 -2.22 15.67
N ASP A 3 -4.09 -2.46 14.82
CA ASP A 3 -4.01 -3.36 13.69
C ASP A 3 -2.72 -3.07 12.91
N ARG A 4 -1.81 -4.04 12.80
CA ARG A 4 -0.49 -3.79 12.22
C ARG A 4 -0.59 -3.87 10.70
N LEU A 5 -1.22 -2.86 10.11
CA LEU A 5 -1.16 -2.63 8.67
C LEU A 5 0.30 -2.40 8.27
N CYS A 6 0.74 -3.12 7.25
CA CYS A 6 2.01 -2.89 6.57
C CYS A 6 1.75 -2.16 5.25
N LEU A 7 2.75 -1.41 4.79
CA LEU A 7 2.68 -0.86 3.44
C LEU A 7 2.74 -2.00 2.41
N PRO A 8 2.02 -1.87 1.29
CA PRO A 8 2.10 -2.82 0.20
C PRO A 8 3.50 -2.76 -0.43
N ASP A 9 3.97 -3.91 -0.89
CA ASP A 9 5.17 -3.96 -1.70
C ASP A 9 4.93 -3.35 -3.07
N VAL A 10 5.95 -2.69 -3.62
CA VAL A 10 5.87 -1.99 -4.90
C VAL A 10 6.99 -2.49 -5.79
N ASP A 11 6.63 -3.07 -6.93
CA ASP A 11 7.61 -3.42 -7.96
C ASP A 11 8.25 -2.14 -8.53
N GLU A 12 9.57 -2.10 -8.61
CA GLU A 12 10.34 -0.99 -9.18
C GLU A 12 9.85 -0.60 -10.59
N ARG A 13 9.34 -1.55 -11.37
CA ARG A 13 8.79 -1.34 -12.71
C ARG A 13 7.50 -0.53 -12.69
N ALA A 14 6.73 -0.60 -11.62
CA ALA A 14 5.50 0.20 -11.45
C ALA A 14 5.80 1.69 -11.23
N VAL A 15 7.02 2.01 -10.78
CA VAL A 15 7.48 3.38 -10.54
C VAL A 15 8.06 4.03 -11.81
N ARG A 16 8.62 3.23 -12.71
CA ARG A 16 9.25 3.70 -13.95
C ARG A 16 8.23 4.42 -14.85
N GLY A 17 8.59 5.59 -15.37
CA GLY A 17 7.72 6.40 -16.24
C GLY A 17 6.66 7.21 -15.51
N LEU A 18 6.60 7.14 -14.17
CA LEU A 18 5.82 8.09 -13.38
C LEU A 18 6.62 9.37 -13.20
N LYS A 19 5.96 10.53 -13.31
CA LYS A 19 6.60 11.85 -13.19
C LYS A 19 7.45 12.00 -11.92
N PHE A 20 6.98 11.46 -10.80
CA PHE A 20 7.73 11.47 -9.54
C PHE A 20 8.81 10.38 -9.49
N GLY A 21 8.64 9.26 -10.18
CA GLY A 21 9.65 8.22 -10.31
C GLY A 21 10.89 8.70 -11.08
N GLU A 22 10.70 9.63 -12.03
CA GLU A 22 11.78 10.31 -12.73
C GLU A 22 12.40 11.46 -11.91
N ALA A 23 11.61 12.10 -11.04
CA ALA A 23 12.02 13.25 -10.25
C ALA A 23 12.63 12.91 -8.87
N LEU A 24 12.44 11.68 -8.38
CA LEU A 24 12.86 11.25 -7.04
C LEU A 24 13.86 10.10 -7.10
N PRO A 25 14.73 9.96 -6.09
CA PRO A 25 15.50 8.74 -5.88
C PRO A 25 14.59 7.50 -5.77
N PRO A 26 15.03 6.32 -6.25
CA PRO A 26 14.18 5.11 -6.34
C PRO A 26 13.44 4.76 -5.04
N ARG A 27 14.16 4.72 -3.92
CA ARG A 27 13.60 4.45 -2.58
C ARG A 27 12.45 5.39 -2.21
N LEU A 28 12.58 6.68 -2.52
CA LEU A 28 11.55 7.68 -2.19
C LEU A 28 10.34 7.56 -3.11
N ALA A 29 10.56 7.24 -4.38
CA ALA A 29 9.48 6.99 -5.32
C ALA A 29 8.68 5.73 -4.95
N GLU A 30 9.35 4.63 -4.61
CA GLU A 30 8.72 3.39 -4.11
C GLU A 30 7.95 3.63 -2.81
N THR A 31 8.56 4.33 -1.84
CA THR A 31 7.90 4.66 -0.57
C THR A 31 6.67 5.54 -0.79
N THR A 32 6.75 6.50 -1.72
CA THR A 32 5.62 7.37 -2.07
C THR A 32 4.48 6.56 -2.69
N LEU A 33 4.80 5.66 -3.63
CA LEU A 33 3.79 4.84 -4.30
C LEU A 33 3.14 3.85 -3.31
N SER A 34 3.94 3.20 -2.46
CA SER A 34 3.43 2.27 -1.43
C SER A 34 2.50 2.96 -0.45
N ALA A 35 2.89 4.12 0.08
CA ALA A 35 2.07 4.92 0.99
C ALA A 35 0.75 5.36 0.33
N ARG A 36 0.79 5.70 -0.97
CA ARG A 36 -0.40 6.14 -1.70
C ARG A 36 -1.38 5.01 -1.99
N LEU A 37 -0.86 3.81 -2.24
CA LEU A 37 -1.65 2.59 -2.49
C LEU A 37 -2.17 1.93 -1.22
N ALA A 38 -1.51 2.14 -0.09
CA ALA A 38 -1.84 1.47 1.17
C ALA A 38 -3.27 1.72 1.66
N ASP A 39 -3.86 2.88 1.29
CA ASP A 39 -5.21 3.29 1.68
C ASP A 39 -5.56 2.85 3.12
N THR A 40 -4.69 3.24 4.06
CA THR A 40 -4.68 2.65 5.41
C THR A 40 -5.97 2.92 6.16
N GLU A 41 -6.67 4.02 5.85
CA GLU A 41 -7.98 4.34 6.41
C GLU A 41 -9.01 3.29 6.00
N SER A 42 -9.18 3.06 4.69
CA SER A 42 -10.11 2.05 4.20
C SER A 42 -9.71 0.65 4.65
N ALA A 43 -8.41 0.33 4.63
CA ALA A 43 -7.91 -0.96 5.12
C ALA A 43 -8.25 -1.18 6.60
N THR A 44 -8.11 -0.15 7.44
CA THR A 44 -8.50 -0.21 8.85
C THR A 44 -10.01 -0.39 9.01
N ALA A 45 -10.80 0.32 8.19
CA ALA A 45 -12.25 0.21 8.22
C ALA A 45 -12.72 -1.21 7.89
N VAL A 46 -12.17 -1.82 6.82
CA VAL A 46 -12.49 -3.19 6.39
C VAL A 46 -12.08 -4.21 7.45
N LEU A 47 -10.92 -4.04 8.09
CA LEU A 47 -10.46 -4.96 9.15
C LEU A 47 -11.34 -4.91 10.40
N ALA A 48 -12.05 -3.81 10.63
CA ALA A 48 -13.03 -3.69 11.71
C ALA A 48 -14.38 -4.35 11.40
N GLU A 49 -14.64 -4.75 10.15
CA GLU A 49 -15.90 -5.38 9.77
C GLU A 49 -16.00 -6.83 10.28
N SER A 50 -17.20 -7.25 10.65
CA SER A 50 -17.47 -8.64 11.07
C SER A 50 -17.51 -9.57 9.86
N VAL A 51 -16.50 -10.42 9.71
CA VAL A 51 -16.41 -11.39 8.60
C VAL A 51 -16.57 -12.84 9.08
N ARG A 52 -17.18 -13.69 8.24
CA ARG A 52 -17.26 -15.15 8.45
C ARG A 52 -16.58 -15.87 7.29
N PHE A 53 -15.51 -16.60 7.59
CA PHE A 53 -14.87 -17.47 6.61
C PHE A 53 -15.72 -18.74 6.40
N VAL A 54 -16.04 -19.04 5.15
CA VAL A 54 -16.68 -20.30 4.76
C VAL A 54 -15.62 -21.23 4.16
N ARG A 55 -15.68 -22.52 4.48
CA ARG A 55 -14.73 -23.50 3.95
C ARG A 55 -15.09 -23.79 2.48
N SER A 56 -14.12 -23.64 1.58
CA SER A 56 -14.21 -24.09 0.18
C SER A 56 -14.12 -25.60 0.06
#